data_AF-R0HKP3-F1
#
_entry.id   AF-R0HKP3-F1
#
_cell.length_a   1.000
_cell.length_b   1.000
_cell.length_c   1.000
_cell.angle_alpha   90.00
_cell.angle_beta   90.00
_cell.angle_gamma   90.00
#
_symmetry.space_group_name_H-M   'P 1'
#
loop_
_entity.id
_entity.type
_entity.pdbx_description
1 polymer ?
#
loop_
_entity_poly.entity_id
_entity_poly.type
_entity_poly.pdbx_seq_one_letter_code
_entity_poly.pdbx_strand_id
1 'polypeptide(L)'
;MEAKKVTEEEEERWRREIVTSVMRLVSTRLPQTDLISLLLVSPWLYRTLVSYPSIWLNIDLREMTNAGDRLLAALSLCPDALLSLKSLNLNGCQKISDSGIEDITSICPKLKVFSIYWNSLTDKSMELVAESYQELQSLNITSLTDKAYKKISLLADLRFLDLCGAQFYSATSSLSVSHHIATKFRSFSLFVSGEKRQLDRVREQRKLLIDDYVAKGTIRFMEETKSD
;
A
#
# COMPACT_ATOMS: atom_id res chain seq x y z
N MET A 1 14.19 23.03 46.75
CA MET A 1 12.99 22.63 45.97
C MET A 1 12.89 23.43 44.67
N GLU A 2 13.28 24.72 44.66
CA GLU A 2 13.25 25.59 43.47
C GLU A 2 14.21 25.17 42.35
N ALA A 3 15.46 24.81 42.65
CA ALA A 3 16.43 24.43 41.60
C ALA A 3 15.99 23.21 40.76
N LYS A 4 15.27 22.26 41.37
CA LYS A 4 14.73 21.07 40.70
C LYS A 4 13.55 21.41 39.77
N LYS A 5 12.78 22.44 40.16
CA LYS A 5 11.61 22.93 39.44
C LYS A 5 11.99 23.76 38.21
N VAL A 6 13.05 24.57 38.35
CA VAL A 6 13.63 25.36 37.24
C VAL A 6 14.21 24.43 36.16
N THR A 7 14.93 23.38 36.55
CA THR A 7 15.45 22.39 35.57
C THR A 7 14.35 21.64 34.85
N GLU A 8 13.24 21.30 35.52
CA GLU A 8 12.09 20.65 34.87
C GLU A 8 11.39 21.60 33.88
N GLU A 9 11.23 22.88 34.22
CA GLU A 9 10.62 23.88 33.33
C GLU A 9 11.48 24.19 32.10
N GLU A 10 12.80 24.25 32.25
CA GLU A 10 13.76 24.43 31.15
C GLU A 10 13.82 23.21 30.23
N GLU A 11 13.79 22.00 30.79
CA GLU A 11 13.77 20.75 30.02
C GLU A 11 12.46 20.61 29.23
N GLU A 12 11.33 20.99 29.83
CA GLU A 12 10.01 20.97 29.20
C GLU A 12 9.90 22.03 28.08
N ARG A 13 10.55 23.17 28.24
CA ARG A 13 10.66 24.20 27.18
C ARG A 13 11.56 23.73 26.04
N TRP A 14 12.71 23.14 26.36
CA TRP A 14 13.64 22.59 25.37
C TRP A 14 12.96 21.50 24.53
N ARG A 15 12.21 20.61 25.17
CA ARG A 15 11.36 19.63 24.49
C ARG A 15 10.40 20.35 23.55
N ARG A 16 9.52 21.23 24.06
CA ARG A 16 8.48 21.93 23.28
C ARG A 16 8.98 22.76 22.09
N GLU A 17 10.10 23.45 22.20
CA GLU A 17 10.52 24.38 21.16
C GLU A 17 11.56 23.76 20.23
N ILE A 18 12.59 23.12 20.78
CA ILE A 18 13.74 22.63 20.01
C ILE A 18 13.44 21.27 19.40
N VAL A 19 12.93 20.30 20.17
CA VAL A 19 12.62 18.97 19.63
C VAL A 19 11.52 19.07 18.57
N THR A 20 10.50 19.90 18.77
CA THR A 20 9.45 20.16 17.77
C THR A 20 10.04 20.74 16.47
N SER A 21 10.91 21.74 16.58
CA SER A 21 11.53 22.40 15.43
C SER A 21 12.51 21.49 14.68
N VAL A 22 13.29 20.70 15.41
CA VAL A 22 14.21 19.70 14.86
C VAL A 22 13.42 18.58 14.18
N MET A 23 12.37 18.05 14.83
CA MET A 23 11.53 17.00 14.24
C MET A 23 10.80 17.48 13.00
N ARG A 24 10.41 18.76 12.91
CA ARG A 24 9.89 19.36 11.68
C ARG A 24 10.91 19.33 10.54
N LEU A 25 12.18 19.60 10.83
CA LEU A 25 13.25 19.57 9.82
C LEU A 25 13.61 18.13 9.43
N VAL A 26 13.69 17.25 10.42
CA VAL A 26 14.13 15.86 10.25
C VAL A 26 13.04 15.01 9.58
N SER A 27 11.75 15.20 9.93
CA SER A 27 10.64 14.44 9.34
C SER A 27 10.48 14.66 7.84
N THR A 28 10.87 15.83 7.33
CA THR A 28 10.90 16.11 5.89
C THR A 28 12.03 15.43 5.13
N ARG A 29 13.02 14.87 5.85
CA ARG A 29 14.23 14.26 5.31
C ARG A 29 14.36 12.77 5.61
N LEU A 30 13.57 12.25 6.54
CA LEU A 30 13.56 10.83 6.87
C LEU A 30 12.73 10.03 5.86
N PRO A 31 13.13 8.78 5.56
CA PRO A 31 12.23 7.80 4.96
C PRO A 31 10.96 7.67 5.81
N GLN A 32 9.79 7.52 5.17
CA GLN A 32 8.52 7.43 5.89
C GLN A 32 8.48 6.26 6.90
N THR A 33 9.18 5.16 6.60
CA THR A 33 9.36 4.00 7.49
C THR A 33 10.00 4.39 8.83
N ASP A 34 10.99 5.28 8.79
CA ASP A 34 11.71 5.75 9.97
C ASP A 34 10.87 6.76 10.75
N LEU A 35 10.13 7.60 10.03
CA LEU A 35 9.20 8.56 10.62
C LEU A 35 8.06 7.87 11.40
N ILE A 36 7.51 6.78 10.85
CA ILE A 36 6.50 5.98 11.54
C ILE A 36 7.10 5.22 12.71
N SER A 37 8.33 4.71 12.55
CA SER A 37 9.05 4.11 13.68
C SER A 37 9.23 5.11 14.83
N LEU A 38 9.53 6.39 14.55
CA LEU A 38 9.61 7.45 15.56
C LEU A 38 8.27 7.79 16.22
N LEU A 39 7.16 7.75 15.47
CA LEU A 39 5.81 7.92 16.03
C LEU A 39 5.49 6.88 17.11
N LEU A 40 6.00 5.65 16.91
CA LEU A 40 5.77 4.52 17.80
C LEU A 40 6.75 4.47 18.99
N VAL A 41 7.81 5.28 18.97
CA VAL A 41 8.81 5.36 20.06
C VAL A 41 8.38 6.30 21.18
N SER A 42 7.64 7.38 20.88
CA SER A 42 7.22 8.35 21.91
C SER A 42 5.90 9.07 21.60
N PRO A 43 4.93 9.08 22.55
CA PRO A 43 3.69 9.86 22.44
C PRO A 43 3.90 11.36 22.24
N TRP A 44 5.08 11.89 22.56
CA TRP A 44 5.40 13.31 22.45
C TRP A 44 5.89 13.69 21.04
N LEU A 45 6.70 12.82 20.41
CA LEU A 45 7.05 12.93 18.99
C LEU A 45 5.80 12.83 18.11
N TYR A 46 4.87 11.96 18.51
CA TYR A 46 3.55 11.86 17.91
C TYR A 46 2.78 13.19 17.90
N ARG A 47 2.62 13.89 19.04
CA ARG A 47 1.89 15.17 19.10
C ARG A 47 2.47 16.22 18.15
N THR A 48 3.79 16.25 18.03
CA THR A 48 4.48 17.12 17.09
C THR A 48 4.14 16.76 15.65
N LEU A 49 4.25 15.47 15.30
CA LEU A 49 4.13 14.99 13.92
C LEU A 49 2.69 14.96 13.38
N VAL A 50 1.67 14.85 14.26
CA VAL A 50 0.24 14.98 13.90
C VAL A 50 -0.09 16.32 13.27
N SER A 51 0.57 17.40 13.72
CA SER A 51 0.32 18.74 13.20
C SER A 51 0.73 18.94 11.73
N TYR A 52 1.31 17.92 11.09
CA TYR A 52 1.75 17.93 9.69
C TYR A 52 0.91 16.95 8.84
N PRO A 53 -0.17 17.42 8.19
CA PRO A 53 -1.07 16.57 7.41
C PRO A 53 -0.38 15.80 6.28
N SER A 54 0.67 16.36 5.68
CA SER A 54 1.40 15.74 4.57
C SER A 54 2.07 14.42 4.93
N ILE A 55 2.44 14.23 6.20
CA ILE A 55 3.07 12.99 6.70
C ILE A 55 2.08 11.84 6.65
N TRP A 56 0.79 12.11 6.87
CA TRP A 56 -0.28 11.12 6.96
C TRP A 56 -0.95 10.83 5.61
N LEU A 57 -0.53 11.50 4.53
CA LEU A 57 -1.05 11.22 3.19
C LEU A 57 -0.49 9.93 2.61
N ASN A 58 0.70 9.54 3.03
CA ASN A 58 1.36 8.33 2.59
C ASN A 58 1.91 7.62 3.84
N ILE A 59 1.74 6.31 3.92
CA ILE A 59 2.28 5.47 4.99
C ILE A 59 2.93 4.26 4.34
N ASP A 60 4.20 4.03 4.67
CA ASP A 60 4.96 2.87 4.24
C ASP A 60 5.40 2.04 5.44
N LEU A 61 4.90 0.81 5.53
CA LEU A 61 5.21 -0.17 6.57
C LEU A 61 5.83 -1.44 5.96
N ARG A 62 6.40 -1.36 4.75
CA ARG A 62 6.97 -2.53 4.06
C ARG A 62 7.87 -3.34 4.99
N GLU A 63 7.69 -4.67 4.95
CA GLU A 63 8.47 -5.66 5.70
C GLU A 63 8.45 -5.48 7.22
N MET A 64 7.58 -4.61 7.75
CA MET A 64 7.44 -4.44 9.20
C MET A 64 6.65 -5.59 9.81
N THR A 65 7.10 -6.03 10.98
CA THR A 65 6.32 -6.94 11.84
C THR A 65 5.20 -6.19 12.54
N ASN A 66 4.05 -6.86 12.67
CA ASN A 66 2.84 -6.33 13.33
C ASN A 66 2.35 -5.00 12.71
N ALA A 67 2.44 -4.84 11.40
CA ALA A 67 2.03 -3.60 10.73
C ALA A 67 0.55 -3.23 10.99
N GLY A 68 -0.33 -4.23 11.15
CA GLY A 68 -1.73 -4.02 11.55
C GLY A 68 -1.85 -3.37 12.92
N ASP A 69 -1.21 -3.93 13.94
CA ASP A 69 -1.19 -3.36 15.31
C ASP A 69 -0.62 -1.95 15.33
N ARG A 70 0.40 -1.68 14.50
CA ARG A 70 0.99 -0.34 14.37
C ARG A 70 0.01 0.66 13.75
N LEU A 71 -0.75 0.24 12.74
CA LEU A 71 -1.80 1.07 12.14
C LEU A 71 -2.93 1.33 13.15
N LEU A 72 -3.34 0.31 13.92
CA LEU A 72 -4.34 0.45 14.99
C LEU A 72 -3.85 1.35 16.13
N ALA A 73 -2.57 1.26 16.49
CA ALA A 73 -1.96 2.17 17.45
C ALA A 73 -1.96 3.62 16.91
N ALA A 74 -1.66 3.81 15.63
CA ALA A 74 -1.72 5.12 15.00
C ALA A 74 -3.12 5.76 15.07
N LEU A 75 -4.19 4.95 14.92
CA LEU A 75 -5.57 5.41 15.12
C LEU A 75 -5.88 5.84 16.54
N SER A 76 -5.49 5.02 17.50
CA SER A 76 -5.75 5.28 18.93
C SER A 76 -5.15 6.62 19.34
N LEU A 77 -4.09 7.02 18.65
CA LEU A 77 -3.44 8.29 18.83
C LEU A 77 -4.17 9.40 18.06
N CYS A 78 -4.41 9.26 16.74
CA CYS A 78 -5.08 10.26 15.90
C CYS A 78 -6.08 9.64 14.92
N PRO A 79 -7.38 9.55 15.27
CA PRO A 79 -8.39 8.97 14.40
C PRO A 79 -8.53 9.71 13.06
N ASP A 80 -8.43 11.04 13.08
CA ASP A 80 -8.65 11.89 11.90
C ASP A 80 -7.50 11.87 10.89
N ALA A 81 -6.28 11.55 11.34
CA ALA A 81 -5.10 11.56 10.47
C ALA A 81 -5.24 10.56 9.31
N LEU A 82 -5.76 9.36 9.59
CA LEU A 82 -5.86 8.26 8.62
C LEU A 82 -7.06 8.42 7.66
N LEU A 83 -8.05 9.27 7.99
CA LEU A 83 -9.13 9.63 7.08
C LEU A 83 -8.64 10.35 5.82
N SER A 84 -7.46 10.98 5.91
CA SER A 84 -6.82 11.69 4.80
C SER A 84 -5.83 10.84 4.00
N LEU A 85 -5.53 9.62 4.47
CA LEU A 85 -4.52 8.74 3.88
C LEU A 85 -4.87 8.42 2.42
N LYS A 86 -3.87 8.59 1.55
CA LYS A 86 -3.97 8.36 0.09
C LYS A 86 -3.15 7.17 -0.36
N SER A 87 -2.01 6.92 0.27
CA SER A 87 -1.12 5.81 -0.08
C SER A 87 -0.80 4.97 1.13
N LEU A 88 -0.98 3.65 1.03
CA LEU A 88 -0.60 2.70 2.06
C LEU A 88 0.19 1.55 1.43
N ASN A 89 1.40 1.32 1.93
CA ASN A 89 2.25 0.21 1.51
C ASN A 89 2.49 -0.74 2.70
N LEU A 90 2.02 -1.97 2.56
CA LEU A 90 2.10 -3.09 3.51
C LEU A 90 2.77 -4.31 2.85
N ASN A 91 3.57 -4.12 1.81
CA ASN A 91 4.25 -5.23 1.14
C ASN A 91 5.14 -5.99 2.12
N GLY A 92 5.06 -7.32 2.14
CA GLY A 92 5.89 -8.17 3.00
C GLY A 92 5.63 -8.00 4.50
N CYS A 93 4.58 -7.29 4.90
CA CYS A 93 4.18 -7.22 6.30
C CYS A 93 3.80 -8.61 6.82
N GLN A 94 4.28 -8.95 8.02
CA GLN A 94 3.88 -10.20 8.64
C GLN A 94 2.58 -10.01 9.43
N LYS A 95 1.69 -11.00 9.36
CA LYS A 95 0.42 -11.09 10.10
C LYS A 95 -0.67 -10.08 9.68
N ILE A 96 -0.73 -9.71 8.40
CA ILE A 96 -1.94 -9.08 7.84
C ILE A 96 -2.85 -10.19 7.31
N SER A 97 -4.02 -10.35 7.95
CA SER A 97 -5.08 -11.29 7.56
C SER A 97 -6.23 -10.54 6.87
N ASP A 98 -7.22 -11.29 6.36
CA ASP A 98 -8.45 -10.70 5.80
C ASP A 98 -9.18 -9.79 6.81
N SER A 99 -9.16 -10.14 8.11
CA SER A 99 -9.71 -9.26 9.16
C SER A 99 -8.92 -7.97 9.31
N GLY A 100 -7.59 -8.01 9.15
CA GLY A 100 -6.77 -6.80 9.14
C GLY A 100 -7.10 -5.90 7.95
N ILE A 101 -7.45 -6.47 6.79
CA ILE A 101 -7.94 -5.69 5.64
C ILE A 101 -9.30 -5.06 5.95
N GLU A 102 -10.19 -5.76 6.64
CA GLU A 102 -11.47 -5.22 7.09
C GLU A 102 -11.28 -4.00 7.98
N ASP A 103 -10.41 -4.11 8.98
CA ASP A 103 -10.02 -2.98 9.81
C ASP A 103 -9.50 -1.84 8.91
N ILE A 104 -8.48 -2.08 8.08
CA ILE A 104 -7.87 -1.07 7.21
C ILE A 104 -8.93 -0.33 6.36
N THR A 105 -9.89 -1.06 5.77
CA THR A 105 -10.94 -0.46 4.94
C THR A 105 -11.92 0.41 5.70
N SER A 106 -12.19 0.08 6.97
CA SER A 106 -13.00 0.93 7.85
C SER A 106 -12.25 2.21 8.26
N ILE A 107 -10.92 2.13 8.33
CA ILE A 107 -10.04 3.16 8.87
C ILE A 107 -9.59 4.18 7.83
N CYS A 108 -9.24 3.70 6.64
CA CYS A 108 -8.60 4.48 5.58
C CYS A 108 -9.51 4.61 4.36
N PRO A 109 -10.69 5.25 4.43
CA PRO A 109 -11.74 5.14 3.42
C PRO A 109 -11.39 5.78 2.06
N LYS A 110 -10.30 6.54 1.95
CA LYS A 110 -9.97 7.37 0.78
C LYS A 110 -8.64 7.00 0.11
N LEU A 111 -8.21 5.75 0.24
CA LEU A 111 -7.00 5.26 -0.40
C LEU A 111 -7.09 5.35 -1.94
N LYS A 112 -5.98 5.79 -2.54
CA LYS A 112 -5.75 5.85 -3.99
C LYS A 112 -4.63 4.93 -4.43
N VAL A 113 -3.68 4.64 -3.55
CA VAL A 113 -2.57 3.72 -3.79
C VAL A 113 -2.54 2.71 -2.64
N PHE A 114 -2.64 1.43 -2.95
CA PHE A 114 -2.60 0.38 -1.94
C PHE A 114 -1.70 -0.77 -2.38
N SER A 115 -0.72 -1.13 -1.55
CA SER A 115 0.22 -2.22 -1.81
C SER A 115 0.21 -3.20 -0.64
N ILE A 116 -0.10 -4.47 -0.92
CA ILE A 116 -0.26 -5.56 0.06
C ILE A 116 0.32 -6.88 -0.50
N TYR A 117 1.31 -6.80 -1.37
CA TYR A 117 2.03 -7.96 -1.90
C TYR A 117 2.71 -8.77 -0.77
N TRP A 118 2.84 -10.07 -0.99
CA TRP A 118 3.48 -11.01 -0.06
C TRP A 118 2.78 -11.14 1.32
N ASN A 119 1.47 -10.92 1.36
CA ASN A 119 0.61 -11.22 2.50
C ASN A 119 -0.26 -12.45 2.21
N SER A 120 -0.63 -13.21 3.24
CA SER A 120 -1.49 -14.40 3.12
C SER A 120 -2.97 -14.01 3.14
N LEU A 121 -3.46 -13.44 2.03
CA LEU A 121 -4.83 -12.95 1.86
C LEU A 121 -5.65 -13.86 0.95
N THR A 122 -6.98 -13.81 1.09
CA THR A 122 -7.92 -14.51 0.20
C THR A 122 -8.69 -13.56 -0.71
N ASP A 123 -9.48 -14.10 -1.64
CA ASP A 123 -10.36 -13.31 -2.51
C ASP A 123 -11.31 -12.39 -1.72
N LYS A 124 -11.69 -12.77 -0.49
CA LYS A 124 -12.57 -11.97 0.38
C LYS A 124 -11.99 -10.58 0.65
N SER A 125 -10.67 -10.50 0.88
CA SER A 125 -10.00 -9.22 1.06
C SER A 125 -10.13 -8.32 -0.16
N MET A 126 -10.06 -8.89 -1.37
CA MET A 126 -10.13 -8.07 -2.59
C MET A 126 -11.53 -7.67 -2.96
N GLU A 127 -12.53 -8.49 -2.63
CA GLU A 127 -13.93 -8.08 -2.69
C GLU A 127 -14.13 -6.82 -1.84
N LEU A 128 -13.65 -6.85 -0.60
CA LEU A 128 -13.77 -5.71 0.31
C LEU A 128 -12.99 -4.48 -0.15
N VAL A 129 -11.76 -4.64 -0.63
CA VAL A 129 -10.95 -3.54 -1.20
C VAL A 129 -11.64 -2.94 -2.41
N ALA A 130 -12.16 -3.77 -3.32
CA ALA A 130 -12.85 -3.30 -4.52
C ALA A 130 -14.17 -2.60 -4.20
N GLU A 131 -14.85 -2.98 -3.12
CA GLU A 131 -16.09 -2.34 -2.66
C GLU A 131 -15.81 -1.03 -1.91
N SER A 132 -14.75 -0.99 -1.10
CA SER A 132 -14.43 0.15 -0.23
C SER A 132 -13.74 1.31 -0.97
N TYR A 133 -12.88 1.02 -1.96
CA TYR A 133 -12.01 2.03 -2.57
C TYR A 133 -12.32 2.27 -4.05
N GLN A 134 -13.47 2.87 -4.35
CA GLN A 134 -13.90 3.13 -5.73
C GLN A 134 -12.98 4.08 -6.51
N GLU A 135 -12.26 4.96 -5.82
CA GLU A 135 -11.27 5.89 -6.39
C GLU A 135 -9.83 5.31 -6.44
N LEU A 136 -9.65 4.01 -6.23
CA LEU A 136 -8.32 3.39 -6.20
C LEU A 136 -7.66 3.47 -7.58
N GLN A 137 -6.43 3.97 -7.62
CA GLN A 137 -5.66 4.25 -8.83
C GLN A 137 -4.48 3.28 -9.03
N SER A 138 -3.93 2.76 -7.94
CA SER A 138 -2.82 1.81 -7.97
C SER A 138 -3.02 0.71 -6.94
N LEU A 139 -2.88 -0.55 -7.35
CA LEU A 139 -3.02 -1.71 -6.51
C LEU A 139 -1.87 -2.70 -6.73
N ASN A 140 -1.19 -3.13 -5.67
CA ASN A 140 -0.18 -4.18 -5.73
C ASN A 140 -0.59 -5.31 -4.78
N ILE A 141 -0.77 -6.53 -5.30
CA ILE A 141 -1.41 -7.64 -4.56
C ILE A 141 -0.71 -8.97 -4.78
N THR A 142 -0.99 -9.92 -3.88
CA THR A 142 -0.58 -11.33 -3.98
C THR A 142 -1.41 -12.11 -5.02
N SER A 143 -1.05 -13.37 -5.25
CA SER A 143 -1.82 -14.26 -6.13
C SER A 143 -3.21 -14.56 -5.58
N LEU A 144 -4.23 -14.36 -6.42
CA LEU A 144 -5.63 -14.62 -6.10
C LEU A 144 -6.33 -15.40 -7.22
N THR A 145 -7.62 -15.70 -7.06
CA THR A 145 -8.40 -16.38 -8.11
C THR A 145 -9.11 -15.38 -9.04
N ASP A 146 -9.66 -15.88 -10.14
CA ASP A 146 -10.46 -15.09 -11.10
C ASP A 146 -11.58 -14.28 -10.49
N LYS A 147 -12.14 -14.73 -9.36
CA LYS A 147 -13.22 -14.04 -8.67
C LYS A 147 -12.75 -12.67 -8.16
N ALA A 148 -11.59 -12.62 -7.51
CA ALA A 148 -11.00 -11.37 -7.02
C ALA A 148 -10.70 -10.40 -8.17
N TYR A 149 -10.10 -10.91 -9.25
CA TYR A 149 -9.75 -10.08 -10.39
C TYR A 149 -10.95 -9.51 -11.15
N LYS A 150 -12.07 -10.27 -11.25
CA LYS A 150 -13.35 -9.76 -11.78
C LYS A 150 -13.94 -8.65 -10.92
N LYS A 151 -13.62 -8.59 -9.63
CA LYS A 151 -14.03 -7.50 -8.74
C LYS A 151 -13.11 -6.29 -8.89
N ILE A 152 -11.80 -6.52 -8.99
CA ILE A 152 -10.81 -5.46 -9.24
C ILE A 152 -11.07 -4.75 -10.57
N SER A 153 -11.51 -5.46 -11.62
CA SER A 153 -11.91 -4.84 -12.89
C SER A 153 -13.12 -3.88 -12.76
N LEU A 154 -13.85 -3.90 -11.65
CA LEU A 154 -14.95 -2.97 -11.41
C LEU A 154 -14.47 -1.57 -11.03
N LEU A 155 -13.23 -1.44 -10.53
CA LEU A 155 -12.60 -0.18 -10.15
C LEU A 155 -12.35 0.68 -11.38
N ALA A 156 -13.17 1.71 -11.60
CA ALA A 156 -13.11 2.53 -12.82
C ALA A 156 -11.85 3.40 -12.92
N ASP A 157 -11.27 3.77 -11.78
CA ASP A 157 -10.14 4.70 -11.70
C ASP A 157 -8.76 4.01 -11.62
N LEU A 158 -8.72 2.68 -11.59
CA LEU A 158 -7.47 1.91 -11.46
C LEU A 158 -6.64 2.06 -12.74
N ARG A 159 -5.34 2.36 -12.58
CA ARG A 159 -4.40 2.62 -13.69
C ARG A 159 -3.15 1.74 -13.63
N PHE A 160 -2.83 1.28 -12.42
CA PHE A 160 -1.68 0.43 -12.16
C PHE A 160 -2.16 -0.76 -11.34
N LEU A 161 -1.95 -1.98 -11.85
CA LEU A 161 -2.04 -3.16 -11.01
C LEU A 161 -0.84 -4.06 -11.24
N ASP A 162 -0.13 -4.27 -10.14
CA ASP A 162 1.06 -5.10 -10.07
C ASP A 162 0.66 -6.48 -9.53
N LEU A 163 0.97 -7.50 -10.32
CA LEU A 163 0.73 -8.91 -10.01
C LEU A 163 2.05 -9.69 -9.89
N CYS A 164 3.20 -9.01 -9.73
CA CYS A 164 4.49 -9.66 -9.55
C CYS A 164 4.43 -10.66 -8.39
N GLY A 165 4.95 -11.88 -8.59
CA GLY A 165 4.90 -12.94 -7.58
C GLY A 165 3.54 -13.60 -7.38
N ALA A 166 2.50 -13.23 -8.14
CA ALA A 166 1.27 -14.01 -8.20
C ALA A 166 1.57 -15.40 -8.84
N GLN A 167 1.49 -16.47 -8.05
CA GLN A 167 1.49 -17.83 -8.58
C GLN A 167 0.21 -18.05 -9.40
N PHE A 168 0.27 -17.85 -10.72
CA PHE A 168 -0.85 -18.19 -11.60
C PHE A 168 -1.03 -19.72 -11.61
N TYR A 169 -1.97 -20.22 -10.79
CA TYR A 169 -2.22 -21.65 -10.62
C TYR A 169 -2.81 -22.31 -11.89
N SER A 170 -3.29 -21.54 -12.87
CA SER A 170 -3.87 -22.04 -14.12
C SER A 170 -3.69 -21.04 -15.28
N ALA A 171 -3.55 -21.56 -16.51
CA ALA A 171 -3.46 -20.73 -17.71
C ALA A 171 -4.81 -20.06 -18.05
N THR A 172 -5.95 -20.68 -17.75
CA THR A 172 -7.28 -20.17 -18.09
C THR A 172 -7.73 -19.00 -17.23
N SER A 173 -7.30 -18.97 -15.97
CA SER A 173 -7.58 -17.87 -15.04
C SER A 173 -6.86 -16.58 -15.46
N SER A 174 -5.56 -16.70 -15.74
CA SER A 174 -4.74 -15.59 -16.25
C SER A 174 -5.31 -14.94 -17.53
N LEU A 175 -5.83 -15.75 -18.47
CA LEU A 175 -6.40 -15.27 -19.76
C LEU A 175 -7.69 -14.46 -19.56
N SER A 176 -8.63 -14.93 -18.72
CA SER A 176 -9.91 -14.26 -18.48
C SER A 176 -9.73 -12.92 -17.75
N VAL A 177 -8.84 -12.90 -16.77
CA VAL A 177 -8.44 -11.73 -16.00
C VAL A 177 -7.80 -10.69 -16.89
N SER A 178 -6.82 -11.12 -17.70
CA SER A 178 -6.14 -10.24 -18.65
C SER A 178 -7.13 -9.61 -19.65
N HIS A 179 -8.08 -10.38 -20.20
CA HIS A 179 -9.11 -9.83 -21.10
C HIS A 179 -9.99 -8.79 -20.42
N HIS A 180 -10.50 -9.12 -19.24
CA HIS A 180 -11.52 -8.33 -18.56
C HIS A 180 -10.94 -7.06 -17.93
N ILE A 181 -9.68 -7.13 -17.46
CA ILE A 181 -8.89 -5.96 -17.06
C ILE A 181 -8.54 -5.14 -18.32
N ALA A 182 -8.00 -5.76 -19.37
CA ALA A 182 -7.57 -5.06 -20.59
C ALA A 182 -8.67 -4.27 -21.30
N THR A 183 -9.90 -4.80 -21.33
CA THR A 183 -11.04 -4.20 -22.02
C THR A 183 -11.60 -2.96 -21.31
N LYS A 184 -11.34 -2.79 -20.01
CA LYS A 184 -11.98 -1.73 -19.21
C LYS A 184 -11.07 -0.56 -18.87
N PHE A 185 -9.75 -0.79 -18.82
CA PHE A 185 -8.79 0.25 -18.46
C PHE A 185 -8.34 1.06 -19.69
N ARG A 186 -8.44 2.39 -19.62
CA ARG A 186 -7.97 3.31 -20.69
C ARG A 186 -6.46 3.27 -20.88
N SER A 187 -5.72 2.98 -19.82
CA SER A 187 -4.27 2.80 -19.79
C SER A 187 -3.93 1.98 -18.55
N PHE A 188 -3.29 0.83 -18.71
CA PHE A 188 -2.98 -0.07 -17.61
C PHE A 188 -1.53 -0.54 -17.65
N SER A 189 -0.80 -0.43 -16.54
CA SER A 189 0.52 -1.08 -16.42
C SER A 189 0.37 -2.39 -15.66
N LEU A 190 0.68 -3.49 -16.33
CA LEU A 190 0.74 -4.82 -15.73
C LEU A 190 2.21 -5.20 -15.58
N PHE A 191 2.63 -5.39 -14.34
CA PHE A 191 3.95 -5.88 -14.00
C PHE A 191 3.85 -7.36 -13.63
N VAL A 192 4.67 -8.18 -14.29
CA VAL A 192 4.82 -9.59 -13.96
C VAL A 192 6.30 -9.90 -13.85
N SER A 193 6.71 -10.33 -12.66
CA SER A 193 8.04 -10.88 -12.38
C SER A 193 7.88 -12.31 -11.88
N GLY A 194 8.68 -13.21 -12.45
CA GLY A 194 8.65 -14.65 -12.16
C GLY A 194 9.78 -15.39 -12.85
N GLU A 195 9.88 -16.69 -12.62
CA GLU A 195 10.84 -17.55 -13.33
C GLU A 195 10.57 -17.54 -14.84
N LYS A 196 11.61 -17.81 -15.66
CA LYS A 196 11.52 -17.81 -17.13
C LYS A 196 10.32 -18.61 -17.66
N ARG A 197 10.01 -19.78 -17.08
CA ARG A 197 8.83 -20.60 -17.44
C ARG A 197 7.48 -19.94 -17.13
N GLN A 198 7.40 -19.11 -16.11
CA GLN A 198 6.18 -18.34 -15.80
C GLN A 198 6.04 -17.18 -16.79
N LEU A 199 7.13 -16.46 -17.07
CA LEU A 199 7.16 -15.37 -18.05
C LEU A 199 6.85 -15.86 -19.47
N ASP A 200 7.37 -17.01 -19.88
CA ASP A 200 7.09 -17.58 -21.21
C ASP A 200 5.60 -17.93 -21.39
N ARG A 201 4.93 -18.42 -20.33
CA ARG A 201 3.46 -18.62 -20.34
C ARG A 201 2.72 -17.30 -20.46
N VAL A 202 3.15 -16.27 -19.75
CA VAL A 202 2.53 -14.94 -19.82
C VAL A 202 2.76 -14.28 -21.19
N ARG A 203 3.92 -14.50 -21.83
CA ARG A 203 4.21 -14.08 -23.21
C ARG A 203 3.32 -14.77 -24.24
N GLU A 204 3.11 -16.08 -24.09
CA GLU A 204 2.23 -16.85 -24.97
C GLU A 204 0.76 -16.40 -24.81
N GLN A 205 0.35 -16.08 -23.58
CA GLN A 205 -0.96 -15.49 -23.28
C GLN A 205 -1.11 -14.06 -23.81
N ARG A 206 -0.04 -13.23 -23.76
CA ARG A 206 0.00 -11.88 -24.36
C ARG A 206 -0.34 -11.93 -25.86
N LYS A 207 0.28 -12.87 -26.59
CA LYS A 207 0.05 -13.10 -28.03
C LYS A 207 -1.42 -13.39 -28.35
N LEU A 208 -2.14 -14.03 -27.44
CA LEU A 208 -3.52 -14.46 -27.64
C LEU A 208 -4.57 -13.41 -27.23
N LEU A 209 -4.20 -12.39 -26.43
CA LEU A 209 -5.19 -11.52 -25.79
C LEU A 209 -4.92 -10.01 -25.83
N ILE A 210 -3.66 -9.60 -25.84
CA ILE A 210 -3.30 -8.25 -25.44
C ILE A 210 -2.55 -7.51 -26.56
N ASP A 211 -2.10 -8.20 -27.62
CA ASP A 211 -1.35 -7.57 -28.71
C ASP A 211 -2.11 -6.42 -29.38
N ASP A 212 -3.44 -6.51 -29.54
CA ASP A 212 -4.26 -5.41 -30.06
C ASP A 212 -4.35 -4.22 -29.08
N TYR A 213 -4.42 -4.47 -27.76
CA TYR A 213 -4.46 -3.43 -26.73
C TYR A 213 -3.09 -2.79 -26.48
N VAL A 214 -2.01 -3.58 -26.55
CA VAL A 214 -0.62 -3.10 -26.47
C VAL A 214 -0.31 -2.27 -27.71
N ALA A 215 -0.72 -2.71 -28.91
CA ALA A 215 -0.55 -1.96 -30.15
C ALA A 215 -1.30 -0.61 -30.14
N LYS A 216 -2.48 -0.56 -29.52
CA LYS A 216 -3.26 0.66 -29.31
C LYS A 216 -2.71 1.56 -28.19
N GLY A 217 -1.66 1.14 -27.48
CA GLY A 217 -1.07 1.87 -26.35
C GLY A 217 -1.90 1.86 -25.07
N THR A 218 -2.96 1.05 -25.03
CA THR A 218 -3.90 0.92 -23.90
C THR A 218 -3.29 0.14 -22.74
N ILE A 219 -2.27 -0.69 -22.97
CA ILE A 219 -1.63 -1.51 -21.93
C ILE A 219 -0.12 -1.43 -22.07
N ARG A 220 0.56 -1.03 -20.99
CA ARG A 220 2.02 -1.13 -20.84
C ARG A 220 2.33 -2.40 -20.07
N PHE A 221 2.79 -3.41 -20.79
CA PHE A 221 3.25 -4.65 -20.19
C PHE A 221 4.73 -4.52 -19.85
N MET A 222 5.09 -4.72 -18.58
CA MET A 222 6.48 -4.67 -18.11
C MET A 222 6.85 -6.03 -17.52
N GLU A 223 7.86 -6.65 -18.12
CA GLU A 223 8.43 -7.91 -17.67
C GLU A 223 9.82 -7.66 -17.10
N GLU A 224 10.10 -8.29 -15.96
CA GLU A 224 11.44 -8.33 -15.40
C GLU A 224 11.81 -9.79 -15.14
N THR A 225 12.78 -10.30 -15.90
CA THR A 225 13.40 -11.60 -15.65
C THR A 225 14.32 -11.47 -14.44
N LYS A 226 14.10 -12.25 -13.38
CA LYS A 226 15.11 -12.41 -12.33
C LYS A 226 16.38 -12.97 -13.00
N SER A 227 17.49 -12.26 -12.87
CA SER A 227 18.80 -12.78 -13.23
C SER A 227 19.11 -13.97 -12.33
N ASP A 228 19.52 -15.09 -12.96
CA ASP A 228 19.94 -16.33 -12.27
C ASP A 228 21.02 -16.07 -11.21
#